data_AF-D3AWS8-F1
#
_entry.id   AF-D3AWS8-F1
#
_cell.length_a   1.000
_cell.length_b   1.000
_cell.length_c   1.000
_cell.angle_alpha   90.00
_cell.angle_beta   90.00
_cell.angle_gamma   90.00
#
_symmetry.space_group_name_H-M   'P 1'
#
loop_
_entity.id
_entity.type
_entity.pdbx_description
1 polymer ?
#
loop_
_entity_poly.entity_id
_entity_poly.type
_entity_poly.pdbx_seq_one_letter_code
_entity_poly.pdbx_strand_id
1 'polypeptide(L)'
;MNTLENSTNNKTIDDAITNNGSNSSRDKSLIDQPQNNNDISNNNSNNNGSNINTTNNNNARSSFLNLLIFDKLSPKKQQQQSDDKNNNNNNDIVARCNNNNNKNELDEIIIQKDIIRDLGEIADRSESKLGLLTTENQRLNDNYQKVLKENESLIEITNTLDKRVDELCKELSYHKDNSIESIIDKIKNNVTPTGIDSIRSIQDKEQLLNYATQLYQEEFNEDVLFKVIMFLKTTLNWKLFINQLRGHYDSLEYYVGYLKQTNNIEDLIKLYREIRNPLEEGIAMISQAHSENDPDRLKYLLYSCSSFFDQYHHLTWYKDTIDQFINTRNELSS
;
A
#
# COMPACT_ATOMS: atom_id res chain seq x y z
N MET A 1 43.03 -46.22 14.85
CA MET A 1 43.63 -45.63 13.64
C MET A 1 43.04 -44.23 13.48
N ASN A 2 43.88 -43.22 13.73
CA ASN A 2 43.86 -41.80 13.33
C ASN A 2 42.59 -40.95 13.63
N THR A 3 42.59 -40.04 14.64
CA THR A 3 43.07 -38.62 14.65
C THR A 3 42.34 -37.75 13.62
N LEU A 4 41.60 -36.69 13.97
CA LEU A 4 41.98 -35.30 14.34
C LEU A 4 40.65 -34.51 14.48
N GLU A 5 40.48 -33.33 15.07
CA GLU A 5 41.15 -32.48 16.07
C GLU A 5 40.16 -31.34 16.40
N ASN A 6 40.17 -30.91 17.65
CA ASN A 6 39.48 -29.72 18.14
C ASN A 6 40.17 -28.44 17.62
N SER A 7 39.40 -27.38 17.38
CA SER A 7 39.96 -26.02 17.32
C SER A 7 39.14 -25.04 18.14
N THR A 8 39.70 -24.67 19.28
CA THR A 8 39.40 -23.46 20.07
C THR A 8 40.73 -22.73 20.24
N ASN A 9 40.81 -21.45 19.88
CA ASN A 9 41.13 -20.39 20.84
C ASN A 9 41.35 -19.01 20.20
N ASN A 10 40.80 -18.04 20.92
CA ASN A 10 41.04 -16.61 20.87
C ASN A 10 42.51 -16.23 21.06
N LYS A 11 42.92 -15.08 20.48
CA LYS A 11 43.73 -14.10 21.21
C LYS A 11 43.68 -12.71 20.58
N THR A 12 43.08 -11.81 21.36
CA THR A 12 43.24 -10.35 21.40
C THR A 12 44.69 -9.96 21.74
N ILE A 13 45.16 -8.78 21.29
CA ILE A 13 45.97 -7.78 22.03
C ILE A 13 46.25 -6.58 21.08
N ASP A 14 45.56 -5.47 21.36
CA ASP A 14 46.01 -4.10 21.67
C ASP A 14 47.25 -3.42 21.04
N ASP A 15 46.98 -2.15 20.70
CA ASP A 15 47.78 -0.92 20.85
C ASP A 15 48.99 -0.62 19.96
N ALA A 16 48.82 0.42 19.12
CA ALA A 16 49.79 1.52 19.02
C ALA A 16 49.16 2.79 18.43
N ILE A 17 48.95 3.77 19.32
CA ILE A 17 48.68 5.18 19.04
C ILE A 17 49.96 5.84 18.52
N THR A 18 49.89 6.64 17.45
CA THR A 18 50.73 7.85 17.30
C THR A 18 50.01 8.98 16.58
N ASN A 19 49.91 10.10 17.29
CA ASN A 19 49.56 11.43 16.84
C ASN A 19 50.71 12.06 16.02
N ASN A 20 50.35 12.88 15.02
CA ASN A 20 51.00 14.12 14.57
C ASN A 20 50.12 14.63 13.40
N GLY A 21 49.47 15.80 13.36
CA GLY A 21 49.78 17.09 13.97
C GLY A 21 50.55 17.95 12.98
N SER A 22 49.87 18.78 12.16
CA SER A 22 50.34 20.10 11.69
C SER A 22 49.31 20.83 10.82
N ASN A 23 48.98 22.04 11.26
CA ASN A 23 48.24 23.09 10.54
C ASN A 23 49.07 23.72 9.42
N SER A 24 48.45 24.26 8.36
CA SER A 24 48.86 25.56 7.77
C SER A 24 47.86 26.09 6.72
N SER A 25 47.38 27.33 6.96
CA SER A 25 47.22 28.50 6.07
C SER A 25 46.59 28.34 4.66
N ARG A 26 45.40 28.89 4.39
CA ARG A 26 45.10 30.28 3.91
C ARG A 26 45.75 30.68 2.57
N ASP A 27 44.92 30.78 1.52
CA ASP A 27 44.80 31.89 0.54
C ASP A 27 43.66 31.53 -0.46
N LYS A 28 42.55 32.25 -0.67
CA LYS A 28 42.27 33.61 -1.20
C LYS A 28 42.71 33.87 -2.66
N SER A 29 41.79 33.59 -3.59
CA SER A 29 41.50 34.33 -4.85
C SER A 29 40.14 33.80 -5.35
N LEU A 30 39.04 34.53 -5.50
CA LEU A 30 38.68 35.79 -6.19
C LEU A 30 38.74 35.71 -7.72
N ILE A 31 37.59 36.04 -8.37
CA ILE A 31 37.40 36.49 -9.79
C ILE A 31 37.23 35.33 -10.81
N ASP A 32 36.25 35.22 -11.72
CA ASP A 32 35.15 36.06 -12.22
C ASP A 32 34.03 35.20 -12.83
N GLN A 33 32.78 35.68 -12.77
CA GLN A 33 31.70 35.28 -13.69
C GLN A 33 31.80 36.07 -15.00
N PRO A 34 31.15 35.59 -16.07
CA PRO A 34 30.18 36.48 -16.68
C PRO A 34 28.81 35.84 -16.91
N GLN A 35 27.81 36.66 -16.63
CA GLN A 35 26.44 36.55 -17.10
C GLN A 35 26.41 36.57 -18.63
N ASN A 36 25.45 35.85 -19.23
CA ASN A 36 24.82 36.35 -20.45
C ASN A 36 23.34 35.98 -20.48
N ASN A 37 22.52 37.02 -20.38
CA ASN A 37 21.12 37.01 -20.76
C ASN A 37 21.01 36.83 -22.28
N ASN A 38 19.99 36.11 -22.75
CA ASN A 38 19.16 36.67 -23.80
C ASN A 38 17.75 36.09 -23.77
N ASP A 39 16.86 37.04 -23.93
CA ASP A 39 15.42 37.05 -23.83
C ASP A 39 14.71 36.52 -25.08
N ILE A 40 13.51 35.99 -24.83
CA ILE A 40 12.27 36.16 -25.58
C ILE A 40 12.19 35.60 -27.03
N SER A 41 11.34 34.59 -27.18
CA SER A 41 10.19 34.72 -28.09
C SER A 41 9.00 33.85 -27.67
N ASN A 42 7.91 34.57 -27.39
CA ASN A 42 6.52 34.11 -27.41
C ASN A 42 6.16 33.47 -28.75
N ASN A 43 5.31 32.43 -28.72
CA ASN A 43 4.09 32.44 -29.53
C ASN A 43 3.02 31.49 -28.98
N ASN A 44 1.83 32.08 -28.80
CA ASN A 44 0.52 31.47 -28.59
C ASN A 44 0.20 30.37 -29.61
N SER A 45 -0.46 29.29 -29.17
CA SER A 45 -1.82 28.98 -29.65
C SER A 45 -2.50 27.83 -28.88
N ASN A 46 -3.60 28.20 -28.22
CA ASN A 46 -4.93 27.60 -28.24
C ASN A 46 -5.16 26.09 -27.96
N ASN A 47 -5.85 25.89 -26.82
CA ASN A 47 -7.14 25.21 -26.67
C ASN A 47 -7.34 23.82 -27.29
N ASN A 48 -7.39 22.81 -26.42
CA ASN A 48 -8.55 21.93 -26.16
C ASN A 48 -8.20 21.16 -24.87
N GLY A 49 -8.91 21.30 -23.75
CA GLY A 49 -10.35 21.14 -23.63
C GLY A 49 -10.68 19.68 -23.28
N SER A 50 -10.24 19.21 -22.10
CA SER A 50 -10.80 17.99 -21.48
C SER A 50 -10.77 18.13 -19.95
N ASN A 51 -11.76 18.87 -19.45
CA ASN A 51 -12.20 18.78 -18.05
C ASN A 51 -12.82 17.39 -17.87
N ILE A 52 -12.04 16.44 -17.34
CA ILE A 52 -12.63 15.26 -16.71
C ILE A 52 -13.03 15.70 -15.31
N ASN A 53 -14.29 16.11 -15.19
CA ASN A 53 -14.99 16.27 -13.93
C ASN A 53 -14.91 14.96 -13.15
N THR A 54 -14.05 14.90 -12.14
CA THR A 54 -14.13 13.92 -11.06
C THR A 54 -15.38 14.22 -10.24
N THR A 55 -16.52 13.82 -10.81
CA THR A 55 -17.84 13.98 -10.21
C THR A 55 -17.96 12.93 -9.10
N ASN A 56 -17.91 13.41 -7.87
CA ASN A 56 -18.57 12.87 -6.67
C ASN A 56 -19.10 11.43 -6.78
N ASN A 57 -18.29 10.46 -6.35
CA ASN A 57 -18.72 9.08 -6.15
C ASN A 57 -19.40 8.84 -4.78
N ASN A 58 -20.02 9.89 -4.21
CA ASN A 58 -20.79 9.82 -2.97
C ASN A 58 -22.29 9.54 -3.22
N ASN A 59 -22.74 9.48 -4.49
CA ASN A 59 -24.16 9.27 -4.82
C ASN A 59 -24.55 7.79 -5.04
N ALA A 60 -23.60 6.86 -5.17
CA ALA A 60 -23.93 5.44 -5.34
C ALA A 60 -24.28 4.72 -4.01
N ARG A 61 -23.89 5.27 -2.86
CA ARG A 61 -24.27 4.74 -1.53
C ARG A 61 -25.64 5.27 -1.05
N SER A 62 -26.13 6.37 -1.62
CA SER A 62 -27.43 6.95 -1.26
C SER A 62 -28.62 6.22 -1.90
N SER A 63 -28.44 5.53 -3.02
CA SER A 63 -29.55 4.84 -3.71
C SER A 63 -29.88 3.46 -3.14
N PHE A 64 -28.98 2.83 -2.38
CA PHE A 64 -29.24 1.53 -1.74
C PHE A 64 -29.84 1.65 -0.33
N LEU A 65 -29.55 2.74 0.39
CA LEU A 65 -30.14 3.00 1.72
C LEU A 65 -31.54 3.64 1.67
N ASN A 66 -31.92 4.26 0.54
CA ASN A 66 -33.29 4.76 0.34
C ASN A 66 -34.32 3.68 -0.02
N LEU A 67 -33.92 2.41 -0.15
CA LEU A 67 -34.84 1.30 -0.44
C LEU A 67 -35.27 0.51 0.81
N LEU A 68 -34.70 0.80 1.99
CA LEU A 68 -34.90 -0.01 3.19
C LEU A 68 -35.34 0.76 4.45
N ILE A 69 -35.71 2.04 4.33
CA ILE A 69 -36.15 2.83 5.49
C ILE A 69 -37.50 3.51 5.17
N PHE A 70 -38.55 2.87 5.71
CA PHE A 70 -39.87 3.41 6.06
C PHE A 70 -40.81 3.82 4.92
N ASP A 71 -41.75 2.92 4.57
CA ASP A 71 -43.09 3.40 4.18
C ASP A 71 -44.27 2.48 4.53
N LYS A 72 -44.16 1.66 5.59
CA LYS A 72 -45.33 1.12 6.30
C LYS A 72 -44.97 0.87 7.76
N LEU A 73 -45.13 1.90 8.59
CA LEU A 73 -45.58 1.82 10.00
C LEU A 73 -45.47 3.23 10.60
N SER A 74 -46.48 4.05 10.30
CA SER A 74 -46.76 5.24 11.11
C SER A 74 -47.72 4.84 12.23
N PRO A 75 -47.36 5.00 13.51
CA PRO A 75 -48.29 4.83 14.61
C PRO A 75 -49.17 6.08 14.73
N LYS A 76 -50.44 5.98 14.33
CA LYS A 76 -51.43 7.03 14.65
C LYS A 76 -51.72 6.97 16.16
N LYS A 77 -51.19 7.95 16.90
CA LYS A 77 -51.75 8.35 18.20
C LYS A 77 -53.12 8.99 17.99
N GLN A 78 -54.08 8.44 18.73
CA GLN A 78 -55.22 9.07 19.42
C GLN A 78 -55.82 10.36 18.82
N GLN A 79 -57.10 10.26 18.48
CA GLN A 79 -58.05 11.33 18.76
C GLN A 79 -59.33 10.72 19.35
N GLN A 80 -59.64 11.17 20.56
CA GLN A 80 -60.95 11.02 21.22
C GLN A 80 -62.02 11.73 20.39
N GLN A 81 -63.11 11.02 20.13
CA GLN A 81 -64.49 11.48 19.95
C GLN A 81 -65.31 10.26 20.43
N SER A 82 -65.79 10.18 21.68
CA SER A 82 -66.96 10.86 22.23
C SER A 82 -67.91 11.38 21.16
N ASP A 83 -68.84 10.53 20.73
CA ASP A 83 -70.15 10.94 20.26
C ASP A 83 -71.21 9.92 20.70
N ASP A 84 -72.21 10.47 21.37
CA ASP A 84 -73.40 9.84 21.90
C ASP A 84 -74.25 9.15 20.83
N LYS A 85 -74.65 7.90 21.08
CA LYS A 85 -75.92 7.30 20.63
C LYS A 85 -76.40 6.41 21.78
N ASN A 86 -77.09 6.95 22.78
CA ASN A 86 -78.49 7.38 22.74
C ASN A 86 -79.43 6.32 22.12
N ASN A 87 -79.88 5.42 23.00
CA ASN A 87 -81.29 5.21 23.35
C ASN A 87 -82.29 5.17 22.18
N ASN A 88 -82.82 3.98 21.92
CA ASN A 88 -84.20 3.69 21.51
C ASN A 88 -84.40 2.18 21.76
N ASN A 89 -84.86 1.75 22.94
CA ASN A 89 -86.28 1.73 23.34
C ASN A 89 -87.23 1.40 22.18
N ASN A 90 -87.54 0.11 22.08
CA ASN A 90 -88.78 -0.52 21.62
C ASN A 90 -88.69 -1.95 22.19
N ASN A 91 -89.13 -2.25 23.41
CA ASN A 91 -90.52 -2.22 23.88
C ASN A 91 -91.51 -2.71 22.82
N ASP A 92 -91.40 -3.99 22.46
CA ASP A 92 -92.56 -4.79 22.06
C ASP A 92 -92.81 -5.85 23.13
N ILE A 93 -93.38 -5.37 24.24
CA ILE A 93 -94.12 -6.18 25.19
C ILE A 93 -95.51 -6.39 24.57
N VAL A 94 -95.70 -7.50 23.88
CA VAL A 94 -97.04 -7.99 23.55
C VAL A 94 -97.57 -8.74 24.77
N ALA A 95 -98.20 -7.98 25.66
CA ALA A 95 -99.10 -8.53 26.65
C ALA A 95 -100.38 -9.01 25.94
N ARG A 96 -100.58 -10.32 25.92
CA ARG A 96 -101.92 -10.90 25.76
C ARG A 96 -102.08 -12.04 26.76
N CYS A 97 -102.70 -11.72 27.89
CA CYS A 97 -103.22 -12.68 28.84
C CYS A 97 -104.17 -13.65 28.15
N ASN A 98 -104.04 -14.95 28.44
CA ASN A 98 -105.23 -15.71 28.78
C ASN A 98 -104.90 -16.91 29.67
N ASN A 99 -105.72 -17.00 30.72
CA ASN A 99 -105.71 -17.97 31.80
C ASN A 99 -105.55 -19.41 31.33
N ASN A 100 -104.61 -20.12 31.95
CA ASN A 100 -104.78 -21.50 32.39
C ASN A 100 -103.80 -21.77 33.55
N ASN A 101 -104.32 -21.58 34.77
CA ASN A 101 -103.61 -21.80 36.01
C ASN A 101 -103.26 -23.29 36.18
N ASN A 102 -102.03 -23.53 36.62
CA ASN A 102 -101.39 -24.79 37.06
C ASN A 102 -100.34 -25.45 36.14
N LYS A 103 -99.84 -24.78 35.09
CA LYS A 103 -98.63 -25.24 34.34
C LYS A 103 -97.50 -24.22 34.14
N ASN A 104 -97.70 -22.93 34.41
CA ASN A 104 -96.77 -21.86 33.98
C ASN A 104 -95.53 -21.62 34.87
N GLU A 105 -95.59 -21.83 36.19
CA GLU A 105 -94.39 -21.66 37.04
C GLU A 105 -93.30 -22.69 36.70
N LEU A 106 -93.69 -23.89 36.29
CA LEU A 106 -92.76 -24.94 35.91
C LEU A 106 -92.04 -24.63 34.60
N ASP A 107 -92.77 -24.09 33.60
CA ASP A 107 -92.20 -23.70 32.31
C ASP A 107 -91.27 -22.48 32.44
N GLU A 108 -91.58 -21.53 33.32
CA GLU A 108 -90.72 -20.37 33.60
C GLU A 108 -89.43 -20.77 34.34
N ILE A 109 -89.51 -21.72 35.27
CA ILE A 109 -88.34 -22.33 35.93
C ILE A 109 -87.48 -23.12 34.93
N ILE A 110 -88.10 -23.84 33.99
CA ILE A 110 -87.38 -24.58 32.93
C ILE A 110 -86.63 -23.61 32.01
N ILE A 111 -87.27 -22.52 31.58
CA ILE A 111 -86.64 -21.48 30.75
C ILE A 111 -85.47 -20.82 31.48
N GLN A 112 -85.62 -20.48 32.76
CA GLN A 112 -84.51 -19.93 33.56
C GLN A 112 -83.35 -20.91 33.69
N LYS A 113 -83.63 -22.20 33.86
CA LYS A 113 -82.61 -23.24 33.97
C LYS A 113 -81.86 -23.47 32.65
N ASP A 114 -82.54 -23.38 31.51
CA ASP A 114 -81.94 -23.44 30.19
C ASP A 114 -81.06 -22.21 29.92
N ILE A 115 -81.51 -20.99 30.29
CA ILE A 115 -80.69 -19.78 30.18
C ILE A 115 -79.43 -19.87 31.04
N ILE A 116 -79.53 -20.38 32.28
CA ILE A 116 -78.37 -20.56 33.16
C ILE A 116 -77.39 -21.59 32.58
N ARG A 117 -77.89 -22.69 31.99
CA ARG A 117 -77.06 -23.68 31.30
C ARG A 117 -76.34 -23.06 30.10
N ASP A 118 -77.06 -22.32 29.25
CA ASP A 118 -76.48 -21.69 28.06
C ASP A 118 -75.44 -20.62 28.44
N LEU A 119 -75.70 -19.85 29.50
CA LEU A 119 -74.72 -18.91 30.07
C LEU A 119 -73.49 -19.61 30.63
N GLY A 120 -73.65 -20.78 31.26
CA GLY A 120 -72.55 -21.63 31.71
C GLY A 120 -71.71 -22.13 30.54
N GLU A 121 -72.34 -22.63 29.46
CA GLU A 121 -71.63 -23.05 28.26
C GLU A 121 -70.92 -21.90 27.55
N ILE A 122 -71.51 -20.70 27.54
CA ILE A 122 -70.87 -19.48 27.01
C ILE A 122 -69.67 -19.09 27.87
N ALA A 123 -69.80 -19.14 29.20
CA ALA A 123 -68.70 -18.86 30.13
C ALA A 123 -67.54 -19.84 29.91
N ASP A 124 -67.80 -21.14 29.89
CA ASP A 124 -66.80 -22.19 29.66
C ASP A 124 -66.11 -22.03 28.30
N ARG A 125 -66.87 -21.74 27.22
CA ARG A 125 -66.29 -21.45 25.90
C ARG A 125 -65.45 -20.18 25.90
N SER A 126 -65.88 -19.15 26.61
CA SER A 126 -65.15 -17.88 26.70
C SER A 126 -63.84 -18.04 27.49
N GLU A 127 -63.85 -18.82 28.57
CA GLU A 127 -62.68 -19.13 29.38
C GLU A 127 -61.69 -20.00 28.60
N SER A 128 -62.19 -21.04 27.90
CA SER A 128 -61.37 -21.86 26.99
C SER A 128 -60.71 -21.02 25.89
N LYS A 129 -61.47 -20.11 25.26
CA LYS A 129 -60.94 -19.22 24.21
C LYS A 129 -59.92 -18.22 24.77
N LEU A 130 -60.13 -17.71 25.99
CA LEU A 130 -59.19 -16.84 26.69
C LEU A 130 -57.89 -17.59 27.02
N GLY A 131 -57.97 -18.85 27.44
CA GLY A 131 -56.82 -19.71 27.67
C GLY A 131 -55.97 -19.89 26.41
N LEU A 132 -56.61 -20.23 25.28
CA LEU A 132 -55.93 -20.35 23.98
C LEU A 132 -55.28 -19.03 23.54
N LEU A 133 -55.99 -17.90 23.67
CA LEU A 133 -55.44 -16.57 23.34
C LEU A 133 -54.26 -16.19 24.24
N THR A 134 -54.29 -16.58 25.50
CA THR A 134 -53.19 -16.32 26.45
C THR A 134 -51.96 -17.13 26.06
N THR A 135 -52.12 -18.42 25.73
CA THR A 135 -51.01 -19.26 25.24
C THR A 135 -50.43 -18.76 23.92
N GLU A 136 -51.28 -18.34 22.97
CA GLU A 136 -50.84 -17.78 21.69
C GLU A 136 -50.06 -16.47 21.88
N ASN A 137 -50.53 -15.58 22.77
CA ASN A 137 -49.82 -14.34 23.11
C ASN A 137 -48.46 -14.62 23.76
N GLN A 138 -48.38 -15.60 24.67
CA GLN A 138 -47.12 -16.01 25.28
C GLN A 138 -46.14 -16.49 24.19
N ARG A 139 -46.61 -17.34 23.28
CA ARG A 139 -45.80 -17.87 22.16
C ARG A 139 -45.32 -16.76 21.22
N LEU A 140 -46.18 -15.81 20.89
CA LEU A 140 -45.83 -14.65 20.06
C LEU A 140 -44.79 -13.77 20.73
N ASN A 141 -44.93 -13.53 22.04
CA ASN A 141 -43.96 -12.75 22.81
C ASN A 141 -42.59 -13.46 22.86
N ASP A 142 -42.56 -14.77 23.08
CA ASP A 142 -41.31 -15.54 23.07
C ASP A 142 -40.61 -15.49 21.70
N ASN A 143 -41.38 -15.59 20.61
CA ASN A 143 -40.85 -15.44 19.25
C ASN A 143 -40.35 -14.02 18.99
N TYR A 144 -41.06 -13.00 19.43
CA TYR A 144 -40.63 -11.61 19.31
C TYR A 144 -39.30 -11.36 20.04
N GLN A 145 -39.12 -11.92 21.24
CA GLN A 145 -37.86 -11.83 21.98
C GLN A 145 -36.71 -12.55 21.28
N LYS A 146 -36.97 -13.69 20.62
CA LYS A 146 -35.94 -14.36 19.80
C LYS A 146 -35.51 -13.50 18.62
N VAL A 147 -36.48 -12.96 17.88
CA VAL A 147 -36.21 -12.07 16.73
C VAL A 147 -35.45 -10.82 17.17
N LEU A 148 -35.77 -10.23 18.32
CA LEU A 148 -35.01 -9.09 18.85
C LEU A 148 -33.54 -9.44 19.10
N LYS A 149 -33.26 -10.58 19.76
CA LYS A 149 -31.88 -11.02 20.01
C LYS A 149 -31.12 -11.34 18.72
N GLU A 150 -31.80 -11.97 17.76
CA GLU A 150 -31.21 -12.22 16.43
C GLU A 150 -30.87 -10.90 15.75
N ASN A 151 -31.76 -9.91 15.79
CA ASN A 151 -31.54 -8.59 15.21
C ASN A 151 -30.38 -7.83 15.89
N GLU A 152 -30.28 -7.90 17.22
CA GLU A 152 -29.13 -7.33 17.96
C GLU A 152 -27.81 -7.97 17.52
N SER A 153 -27.76 -9.30 17.38
CA SER A 153 -26.55 -9.98 16.92
C SER A 153 -26.19 -9.65 15.47
N LEU A 154 -27.18 -9.49 14.58
CA LEU A 154 -26.97 -9.03 13.20
C LEU A 154 -26.42 -7.60 13.15
N ILE A 155 -26.90 -6.70 14.02
CA ILE A 155 -26.37 -5.33 14.14
C ILE A 155 -24.91 -5.36 14.58
N GLU A 156 -24.55 -6.20 15.56
CA GLU A 156 -23.18 -6.34 16.03
C GLU A 156 -22.24 -6.88 14.94
N ILE A 157 -22.68 -7.90 14.19
CA ILE A 157 -21.95 -8.44 13.04
C ILE A 157 -21.76 -7.36 11.97
N THR A 158 -22.80 -6.59 11.66
CA THR A 158 -22.75 -5.51 10.66
C THR A 158 -21.74 -4.44 11.06
N ASN A 159 -21.78 -3.99 12.32
CA ASN A 159 -20.83 -3.01 12.84
C ASN A 159 -19.37 -3.51 12.80
N THR A 160 -19.16 -4.81 13.06
CA THR A 160 -17.83 -5.42 12.98
C THR A 160 -17.34 -5.48 11.54
N LEU A 161 -18.22 -5.83 10.61
CA LEU A 161 -17.90 -5.89 9.19
C LEU A 161 -17.56 -4.49 8.64
N ASP A 162 -18.35 -3.47 8.98
CA ASP A 162 -18.11 -2.09 8.55
C ASP A 162 -16.75 -1.58 9.02
N LYS A 163 -16.37 -1.84 10.28
CA LYS A 163 -15.03 -1.51 10.79
C LYS A 163 -13.93 -2.21 9.99
N ARG A 164 -14.10 -3.50 9.67
CA ARG A 164 -13.10 -4.24 8.90
C ARG A 164 -12.99 -3.75 7.46
N VAL A 165 -14.11 -3.36 6.85
CA VAL A 165 -14.12 -2.73 5.52
C VAL A 165 -13.35 -1.41 5.54
N ASP A 166 -13.57 -0.57 6.55
CA ASP A 166 -12.84 0.71 6.69
C ASP A 166 -11.33 0.49 6.90
N GLU A 167 -10.94 -0.51 7.69
CA GLU A 167 -9.53 -0.90 7.85
C GLU A 167 -8.91 -1.37 6.54
N LEU A 168 -9.58 -2.26 5.81
CA LEU A 168 -9.12 -2.76 4.51
C LEU A 168 -9.00 -1.63 3.48
N CYS A 169 -9.94 -0.67 3.47
CA CYS A 169 -9.84 0.50 2.61
C CYS A 169 -8.60 1.35 2.92
N LYS A 170 -8.26 1.53 4.21
CA LYS A 170 -7.03 2.23 4.63
C LYS A 170 -5.77 1.45 4.25
N GLU A 171 -5.75 0.14 4.49
CA GLU A 171 -4.65 -0.74 4.07
C GLU A 171 -4.43 -0.66 2.55
N LEU A 172 -5.49 -0.73 1.75
CA LEU A 172 -5.42 -0.66 0.29
C LEU A 172 -4.88 0.70 -0.19
N SER A 173 -5.32 1.80 0.43
CA SER A 173 -4.80 3.14 0.11
C SER A 173 -3.31 3.24 0.42
N TYR A 174 -2.87 2.72 1.56
CA TYR A 174 -1.46 2.71 1.94
C TYR A 174 -0.60 1.87 0.97
N HIS A 175 -1.12 0.72 0.51
CA HIS A 175 -0.43 -0.10 -0.50
C HIS A 175 -0.36 0.59 -1.86
N LYS A 176 -1.40 1.33 -2.26
CA LYS A 176 -1.40 2.12 -3.50
C LYS A 176 -0.38 3.26 -3.44
N ASP A 177 -0.28 3.94 -2.30
CA ASP A 177 0.66 5.05 -2.13
C ASP A 177 2.13 4.60 -2.10
N ASN A 178 2.39 3.34 -1.81
CA ASN A 178 3.71 2.71 -1.81
C ASN A 178 3.90 1.72 -2.98
N SER A 179 3.02 1.75 -3.99
CA SER A 179 3.25 0.97 -5.20
C SER A 179 4.48 1.50 -5.94
N ILE A 180 5.11 0.65 -6.75
CA ILE A 180 6.30 1.03 -7.53
C ILE A 180 6.00 2.21 -8.45
N GLU A 181 4.83 2.20 -9.09
CA GLU A 181 4.36 3.28 -9.96
C GLU A 181 4.22 4.59 -9.19
N SER A 182 3.61 4.56 -8.01
CA SER A 182 3.46 5.75 -7.16
C SER A 182 4.82 6.29 -6.69
N ILE A 183 5.75 5.40 -6.35
CA ILE A 183 7.11 5.79 -5.97
C ILE A 183 7.83 6.45 -7.15
N ILE A 184 7.75 5.86 -8.34
CA ILE A 184 8.35 6.41 -9.57
C ILE A 184 7.75 7.78 -9.91
N ASP A 185 6.43 7.93 -9.84
CA ASP A 185 5.75 9.20 -10.07
C ASP A 185 6.17 10.27 -9.05
N LYS A 186 6.33 9.90 -7.78
CA LYS A 186 6.85 10.80 -6.74
C LYS A 186 8.29 11.21 -7.03
N ILE A 187 9.14 10.28 -7.47
CA ILE A 187 10.54 10.59 -7.85
C ILE A 187 10.57 11.54 -9.03
N LYS A 188 9.80 11.26 -10.09
CA LYS A 188 9.68 12.06 -11.32
C LYS A 188 9.22 13.48 -11.02
N ASN A 189 8.26 13.64 -10.11
CA ASN A 189 7.71 14.93 -9.71
C ASN A 189 8.46 15.58 -8.52
N ASN A 190 9.60 15.02 -8.08
CA ASN A 190 10.38 15.50 -6.95
C ASN A 190 9.59 15.65 -5.62
N VAL A 191 8.62 14.76 -5.38
CA VAL A 191 7.80 14.73 -4.16
C VAL A 191 8.51 13.93 -3.07
N THR A 192 8.71 14.54 -1.89
CA THR A 192 9.30 13.90 -0.71
C THR A 192 8.28 13.75 0.43
N PRO A 193 8.25 12.61 1.15
CA PRO A 193 9.04 11.40 0.93
C PRO A 193 8.56 10.60 -0.29
N THR A 194 9.51 10.03 -1.05
CA THR A 194 9.19 9.24 -2.25
C THR A 194 8.64 7.86 -1.90
N GLY A 195 9.01 7.31 -0.74
CA GLY A 195 8.66 5.95 -0.32
C GLY A 195 9.60 4.87 -0.87
N ILE A 196 10.66 5.23 -1.59
CA ILE A 196 11.61 4.28 -2.18
C ILE A 196 12.25 3.35 -1.13
N ASP A 197 12.49 3.85 0.09
CA ASP A 197 13.08 3.09 1.20
C ASP A 197 12.17 1.97 1.73
N SER A 198 10.88 2.00 1.37
CA SER A 198 9.93 0.92 1.73
C SER A 198 10.16 -0.36 0.92
N ILE A 199 10.87 -0.27 -0.21
CA ILE A 199 11.15 -1.39 -1.12
C ILE A 199 12.26 -2.28 -0.55
N ARG A 200 11.87 -3.44 -0.01
CA ARG A 200 12.80 -4.39 0.63
C ARG A 200 13.19 -5.55 -0.27
N SER A 201 12.22 -6.12 -0.99
CA SER A 201 12.43 -7.36 -1.73
C SER A 201 13.33 -7.14 -2.95
N ILE A 202 14.05 -8.18 -3.35
CA ILE A 202 14.93 -8.12 -4.53
C ILE A 202 14.12 -7.97 -5.83
N GLN A 203 12.94 -8.57 -5.87
CA GLN A 203 12.03 -8.54 -7.01
C GLN A 203 11.44 -7.15 -7.22
N ASP A 204 11.00 -6.48 -6.14
CA ASP A 204 10.48 -5.12 -6.22
C ASP A 204 11.58 -4.13 -6.65
N LYS A 205 12.82 -4.35 -6.21
CA LYS A 205 13.99 -3.56 -6.66
C LYS A 205 14.26 -3.72 -8.15
N GLU A 206 14.15 -4.94 -8.66
CA GLU A 206 14.28 -5.22 -10.09
C GLU A 206 13.13 -4.57 -10.89
N GLN A 207 11.90 -4.64 -10.40
CA GLN A 207 10.77 -3.94 -11.01
C GLN A 207 10.94 -2.42 -11.00
N LEU A 208 11.43 -1.85 -9.90
CA LEU A 208 11.74 -0.42 -9.78
C LEU A 208 12.79 0.01 -10.81
N LEU A 209 13.86 -0.79 -11.00
CA LEU A 209 14.87 -0.54 -12.01
C LEU A 209 14.32 -0.63 -13.43
N ASN A 210 13.45 -1.61 -13.69
CA ASN A 210 12.77 -1.76 -14.98
C ASN A 210 11.98 -0.51 -15.35
N TYR A 211 11.11 -0.03 -14.46
CA TYR A 211 10.33 1.19 -14.69
C TYR A 211 11.21 2.43 -14.87
N ALA A 212 12.27 2.57 -14.07
CA ALA A 212 13.20 3.68 -14.20
C ALA A 212 13.96 3.64 -15.54
N THR A 213 14.37 2.45 -15.98
CA THR A 213 15.04 2.26 -17.29
C THR A 213 14.08 2.60 -18.43
N GLN A 214 12.82 2.16 -18.35
CA GLN A 214 11.81 2.47 -19.35
C GLN A 214 11.57 3.98 -19.47
N LEU A 215 11.43 4.68 -18.34
CA LEU A 215 11.29 6.15 -18.34
C LEU A 215 12.52 6.87 -18.91
N TYR A 216 13.73 6.33 -18.67
CA TYR A 216 14.94 6.85 -19.29
C TYR A 216 14.92 6.69 -20.82
N GLN A 217 14.50 5.53 -21.32
CA GLN A 217 14.41 5.26 -22.76
C GLN A 217 13.33 6.08 -23.46
N GLU A 218 12.15 6.23 -22.83
CA GLU A 218 10.97 6.84 -23.46
C GLU A 218 10.93 8.37 -23.28
N GLU A 219 11.32 8.86 -22.11
CA GLU A 219 11.18 10.26 -21.72
C GLU A 219 12.51 10.97 -21.46
N PHE A 220 13.65 10.27 -21.61
CA PHE A 220 15.00 10.79 -21.26
C PHE A 220 15.10 11.28 -19.81
N ASN A 221 14.39 10.62 -18.89
CA ASN A 221 14.38 11.01 -17.48
C ASN A 221 15.58 10.43 -16.71
N GLU A 222 16.72 11.11 -16.82
CA GLU A 222 17.97 10.73 -16.14
C GLU A 222 17.86 10.79 -14.61
N ASP A 223 17.12 11.76 -14.06
CA ASP A 223 17.01 11.98 -12.62
C ASP A 223 16.36 10.79 -11.89
N VAL A 224 15.31 10.21 -12.48
CA VAL A 224 14.64 9.03 -11.92
C VAL A 224 15.59 7.84 -11.93
N LEU A 225 16.24 7.60 -13.08
CA LEU A 225 17.19 6.50 -13.24
C LEU A 225 18.35 6.61 -12.25
N PHE A 226 18.94 7.79 -12.13
CA PHE A 226 20.02 8.06 -11.18
C PHE A 226 19.63 7.74 -9.75
N LYS A 227 18.49 8.27 -9.28
CA LYS A 227 18.01 8.06 -7.90
C LYS A 227 17.78 6.58 -7.62
N VAL A 228 17.20 5.84 -8.56
CA VAL A 228 16.98 4.40 -8.41
C VAL A 228 18.30 3.63 -8.38
N ILE A 229 19.24 3.92 -9.29
CA ILE A 229 20.56 3.26 -9.30
C ILE A 229 21.31 3.51 -7.98
N MET A 230 21.29 4.73 -7.45
CA MET A 230 21.93 5.07 -6.18
C MET A 230 21.27 4.38 -4.98
N PHE A 231 19.93 4.26 -4.99
CA PHE A 231 19.21 3.47 -4.00
C PHE A 231 19.60 1.98 -4.04
N LEU A 232 19.72 1.39 -5.24
CA LEU A 232 20.15 0.01 -5.37
C LEU A 232 21.60 -0.18 -4.92
N LYS A 233 22.50 0.74 -5.27
CA LYS A 233 23.91 0.72 -4.83
C LYS A 233 24.03 0.71 -3.31
N THR A 234 23.17 1.45 -2.61
CA THR A 234 23.22 1.57 -1.14
C THR A 234 22.52 0.42 -0.42
N THR A 235 21.55 -0.25 -1.05
CA THR A 235 20.73 -1.28 -0.40
C THR A 235 21.07 -2.72 -0.80
N LEU A 236 21.79 -2.92 -1.89
CA LEU A 236 22.23 -4.24 -2.36
C LEU A 236 23.72 -4.45 -2.09
N ASN A 237 24.11 -5.72 -1.94
CA ASN A 237 25.53 -6.04 -1.99
C ASN A 237 26.08 -5.75 -3.39
N TRP A 238 27.39 -5.49 -3.49
CA TRP A 238 28.04 -5.12 -4.76
C TRP A 238 27.74 -6.09 -5.90
N LYS A 239 27.85 -7.39 -5.63
CA LYS A 239 27.65 -8.43 -6.64
C LYS A 239 26.21 -8.48 -7.18
N LEU A 240 25.21 -8.37 -6.31
CA LEU A 240 23.80 -8.35 -6.70
C LEU A 240 23.45 -7.05 -7.42
N PHE A 241 23.98 -5.93 -6.96
CA PHE A 241 23.82 -4.63 -7.63
C PHE A 241 24.31 -4.69 -9.08
N ILE A 242 25.54 -5.15 -9.31
CA ILE A 242 26.08 -5.30 -10.67
C ILE A 242 25.27 -6.33 -11.47
N ASN A 243 24.84 -7.44 -10.87
CA ASN A 243 24.03 -8.44 -11.56
C ASN A 243 22.66 -7.88 -12.00
N GLN A 244 22.03 -7.03 -11.19
CA GLN A 244 20.80 -6.34 -11.59
C GLN A 244 21.05 -5.37 -12.74
N LEU A 245 22.08 -4.52 -12.65
CA LEU A 245 22.43 -3.62 -13.76
C LEU A 245 22.75 -4.38 -15.05
N ARG A 246 23.41 -5.54 -14.96
CA ARG A 246 23.72 -6.36 -16.15
C ARG A 246 22.48 -6.90 -16.86
N GLY A 247 21.35 -7.02 -16.17
CA GLY A 247 20.04 -7.34 -16.75
C GLY A 247 19.43 -6.19 -17.56
N HIS A 248 19.89 -4.95 -17.32
CA HIS A 248 19.37 -3.73 -17.94
C HIS A 248 20.53 -2.90 -18.54
N TYR A 249 20.89 -3.18 -19.80
CA TYR A 249 22.08 -2.62 -20.45
C TYR A 249 22.17 -1.08 -20.34
N ASP A 250 21.08 -0.37 -20.59
CA ASP A 250 21.07 1.10 -20.54
C ASP A 250 21.33 1.64 -19.13
N SER A 251 20.81 0.96 -18.10
CA SER A 251 21.12 1.31 -16.70
C SER A 251 22.59 1.07 -16.38
N LEU A 252 23.18 -0.01 -16.89
CA LEU A 252 24.61 -0.30 -16.73
C LEU A 252 25.47 0.74 -17.45
N GLU A 253 25.13 1.08 -18.69
CA GLU A 253 25.83 2.09 -19.48
C GLU A 253 25.76 3.46 -18.81
N TYR A 254 24.57 3.85 -18.33
CA TYR A 254 24.38 5.08 -17.56
C TYR A 254 25.28 5.10 -16.32
N TYR A 255 25.30 4.00 -15.54
CA TYR A 255 26.14 3.93 -14.35
C TYR A 255 27.65 3.96 -14.67
N VAL A 256 28.08 3.32 -15.76
CA VAL A 256 29.46 3.42 -16.26
C VAL A 256 29.81 4.87 -16.63
N GLY A 257 28.91 5.57 -17.33
CA GLY A 257 29.05 6.99 -17.64
C GLY A 257 29.19 7.85 -16.38
N TYR A 258 28.33 7.61 -15.39
CA TYR A 258 28.38 8.28 -14.09
C TYR A 258 29.72 8.07 -13.37
N LEU A 259 30.26 6.84 -13.34
CA LEU A 259 31.55 6.56 -12.70
C LEU A 259 32.71 7.27 -13.42
N LYS A 260 32.68 7.34 -14.76
CA LYS A 260 33.66 8.08 -15.56
C LYS A 260 33.57 9.58 -15.28
N GLN A 261 32.37 10.15 -15.23
CA GLN A 261 32.14 11.57 -14.98
C GLN A 261 32.57 11.99 -13.56
N THR A 262 32.34 11.14 -12.57
CA THR A 262 32.73 11.39 -11.17
C THR A 262 34.16 10.99 -10.85
N ASN A 263 34.91 10.51 -11.83
CA ASN A 263 36.28 10.00 -11.69
C ASN A 263 36.43 8.93 -10.59
N ASN A 264 35.40 8.11 -10.39
CA ASN A 264 35.44 7.00 -9.42
C ASN A 264 36.01 5.74 -10.09
N ILE A 265 37.31 5.80 -10.40
CA ILE A 265 38.01 4.78 -11.18
C ILE A 265 38.08 3.44 -10.45
N GLU A 266 38.13 3.42 -9.12
CA GLU A 266 38.19 2.18 -8.35
C GLU A 266 36.89 1.36 -8.48
N ASP A 267 35.73 2.01 -8.32
CA ASP A 267 34.43 1.35 -8.54
C ASP A 267 34.28 0.91 -10.00
N LEU A 268 34.84 1.68 -10.95
CA LEU A 268 34.81 1.35 -12.39
C LEU A 268 35.64 0.09 -12.71
N ILE A 269 36.85 -0.04 -12.17
CA ILE A 269 37.67 -1.25 -12.29
C ILE A 269 36.95 -2.46 -11.69
N LYS A 270 36.38 -2.30 -10.47
CA LYS A 270 35.60 -3.36 -9.81
C LYS A 270 34.39 -3.79 -10.63
N LEU A 271 33.72 -2.84 -11.28
CA LEU A 271 32.58 -3.11 -12.15
C LEU A 271 33.00 -3.93 -13.37
N TYR A 272 34.06 -3.50 -14.08
CA TYR A 272 34.53 -4.19 -15.28
C TYR A 272 35.01 -5.62 -14.99
N ARG A 273 35.63 -5.83 -13.82
CA ARG A 273 35.99 -7.16 -13.33
C ARG A 273 34.77 -8.06 -13.16
N GLU A 274 33.71 -7.56 -12.51
CA GLU A 274 32.52 -8.36 -12.21
C GLU A 274 31.72 -8.69 -13.49
N ILE A 275 31.66 -7.76 -14.45
CA ILE A 275 31.04 -8.03 -15.77
C ILE A 275 31.95 -8.83 -16.72
N ARG A 276 33.17 -9.17 -16.29
CA ARG A 276 34.18 -9.94 -17.04
C ARG A 276 34.57 -9.27 -18.37
N ASN A 277 34.81 -7.97 -18.34
CA ASN A 277 35.32 -7.21 -19.47
C ASN A 277 36.79 -6.78 -19.21
N PRO A 278 37.77 -7.65 -19.51
CA PRO A 278 39.16 -7.39 -19.16
C PRO A 278 39.77 -6.23 -19.95
N LEU A 279 39.28 -5.94 -21.15
CA LEU A 279 39.76 -4.80 -21.94
C LEU A 279 39.43 -3.48 -21.24
N GLU A 280 38.17 -3.28 -20.89
CA GLU A 280 37.73 -2.06 -20.22
C GLU A 280 38.28 -1.96 -18.78
N GLU A 281 38.44 -3.08 -18.07
CA GLU A 281 39.13 -3.11 -16.76
C GLU A 281 40.57 -2.59 -16.90
N GLY A 282 41.32 -3.09 -17.88
CA GLY A 282 42.69 -2.67 -18.14
C GLY A 282 42.78 -1.20 -18.56
N ILE A 283 41.87 -0.71 -19.41
CA ILE A 283 41.83 0.71 -19.80
C ILE A 283 41.53 1.60 -18.59
N ALA A 284 40.63 1.19 -17.70
CA ALA A 284 40.36 1.92 -16.46
C ALA A 284 41.59 1.95 -15.54
N MET A 285 42.36 0.86 -15.45
CA MET A 285 43.65 0.83 -14.72
C MET A 285 44.68 1.78 -15.33
N ILE A 286 44.80 1.84 -16.66
CA ILE A 286 45.67 2.82 -17.34
C ILE A 286 45.22 4.25 -17.03
N SER A 287 43.91 4.50 -17.02
CA SER A 287 43.36 5.82 -16.69
C SER A 287 43.69 6.23 -15.25
N GLN A 288 43.68 5.28 -14.32
CA GLN A 288 44.15 5.48 -12.95
C GLN A 288 45.64 5.86 -12.92
N ALA A 289 46.48 5.12 -13.65
CA ALA A 289 47.90 5.41 -13.75
C ALA A 289 48.13 6.81 -14.35
N HIS A 290 47.42 7.18 -15.41
CA HIS A 290 47.56 8.47 -16.08
C HIS A 290 47.25 9.66 -15.16
N SER A 291 46.36 9.48 -14.19
CA SER A 291 45.97 10.51 -13.23
C SER A 291 46.93 10.62 -12.02
N GLU A 292 47.93 9.74 -11.92
CA GLU A 292 48.88 9.71 -10.81
C GLU A 292 50.02 10.71 -11.01
N ASN A 293 50.26 11.53 -9.99
CA ASN A 293 51.29 12.57 -10.01
C ASN A 293 52.62 12.08 -9.43
N ASP A 294 52.58 11.12 -8.50
CA ASP A 294 53.78 10.54 -7.90
C ASP A 294 54.49 9.60 -8.91
N PRO A 295 55.73 9.88 -9.33
CA PRO A 295 56.46 9.08 -10.31
C PRO A 295 56.65 7.61 -9.89
N ASP A 296 56.88 7.34 -8.60
CA ASP A 296 57.13 5.99 -8.12
C ASP A 296 55.83 5.18 -8.12
N ARG A 297 54.73 5.81 -7.69
CA ARG A 297 53.40 5.20 -7.73
C ARG A 297 52.90 5.00 -9.15
N LEU A 298 53.15 5.96 -10.05
CA LEU A 298 52.86 5.84 -11.47
C LEU A 298 53.59 4.62 -12.06
N LYS A 299 54.90 4.48 -11.79
CA LYS A 299 55.69 3.34 -12.26
C LYS A 299 55.13 2.02 -11.75
N TYR A 300 54.76 1.94 -10.47
CA TYR A 300 54.10 0.77 -9.90
C TYR A 300 52.76 0.42 -10.58
N LEU A 301 51.92 1.43 -10.83
CA LEU A 301 50.62 1.24 -11.50
C LEU A 301 50.80 0.76 -12.94
N LEU A 302 51.77 1.30 -13.68
CA LEU A 302 52.06 0.87 -15.05
C LEU A 302 52.56 -0.58 -15.11
N TYR A 303 53.45 -1.01 -14.20
CA TYR A 303 53.83 -2.42 -14.10
C TYR A 303 52.65 -3.32 -13.74
N SER A 304 51.76 -2.85 -12.86
CA SER A 304 50.53 -3.58 -12.52
C SER A 304 49.61 -3.72 -13.74
N CYS A 305 49.50 -2.70 -14.59
CA CYS A 305 48.76 -2.76 -15.85
C CYS A 305 49.38 -3.76 -16.83
N SER A 306 50.71 -3.71 -17.03
CA SER A 306 51.43 -4.66 -17.88
C SER A 306 51.21 -6.11 -17.42
N SER A 307 51.37 -6.37 -16.11
CA SER A 307 51.10 -7.69 -15.52
C SER A 307 49.64 -8.14 -15.65
N PHE A 308 48.69 -7.21 -15.62
CA PHE A 308 47.28 -7.52 -15.87
C PHE A 308 47.04 -7.97 -17.32
N PHE A 309 47.52 -7.21 -18.31
CA PHE A 309 47.31 -7.55 -19.72
C PHE A 309 48.04 -8.84 -20.13
N ASP A 310 49.16 -9.18 -19.48
CA ASP A 310 49.88 -10.45 -19.70
C ASP A 310 49.01 -11.70 -19.40
N GLN A 311 48.00 -11.56 -18.54
CA GLN A 311 47.06 -12.65 -18.23
C GLN A 311 46.11 -12.97 -19.39
N TYR A 312 46.01 -12.08 -20.40
CA TYR A 312 45.06 -12.17 -21.49
C TYR A 312 45.76 -12.10 -22.85
N HIS A 313 46.00 -13.26 -23.48
CA HIS A 313 46.71 -13.34 -24.76
C HIS A 313 46.17 -12.42 -25.87
N HIS A 314 44.85 -12.21 -25.93
CA HIS A 314 44.22 -11.34 -26.94
C HIS A 314 44.44 -9.84 -26.68
N LEU A 315 45.01 -9.46 -25.53
CA LEU A 315 45.32 -8.07 -25.14
C LEU A 315 46.82 -7.78 -25.10
N THR A 316 47.67 -8.69 -25.61
CA THR A 316 49.14 -8.56 -25.58
C THR A 316 49.64 -7.24 -26.18
N TRP A 317 48.97 -6.71 -27.20
CA TRP A 317 49.33 -5.41 -27.79
C TRP A 317 49.35 -4.26 -26.77
N TYR A 318 48.42 -4.24 -25.80
CA TYR A 318 48.38 -3.22 -24.75
C TYR A 318 49.57 -3.37 -23.79
N LYS A 319 49.91 -4.60 -23.41
CA LYS A 319 51.09 -4.90 -22.61
C LYS A 319 52.36 -4.38 -23.29
N ASP A 320 52.60 -4.77 -24.54
CA ASP A 320 53.81 -4.40 -25.29
C ASP A 320 53.94 -2.87 -25.40
N THR A 321 52.82 -2.18 -25.60
CA THR A 321 52.77 -0.71 -25.66
C THR A 321 53.13 -0.07 -24.32
N ILE A 322 52.62 -0.60 -23.20
CA ILE A 322 52.96 -0.13 -21.86
C ILE A 322 54.44 -0.38 -21.55
N ASP A 323 54.96 -1.55 -21.87
CA ASP A 323 56.36 -1.92 -21.63
C ASP A 323 57.32 -1.02 -22.41
N GLN A 324 57.01 -0.74 -23.69
CA GLN A 324 57.77 0.23 -24.50
C GLN A 324 57.77 1.62 -23.85
N PHE A 325 56.61 2.10 -23.41
CA PHE A 325 56.50 3.40 -22.74
C PHE A 325 57.32 3.47 -21.44
N ILE A 326 57.29 2.43 -20.62
CA ILE A 326 58.08 2.35 -19.38
C ILE A 326 59.58 2.40 -19.71
N ASN A 327 60.04 1.65 -20.71
CA ASN A 327 61.46 1.59 -21.09
C ASN A 327 61.98 2.93 -21.59
N THR A 328 61.27 3.57 -22.52
CA THR A 328 61.64 4.90 -23.03
C THR A 328 61.70 5.96 -21.93
N ARG A 329 60.81 5.89 -20.93
CA ARG A 329 60.83 6.83 -19.81
C ARG A 329 62.03 6.62 -18.88
N ASN A 330 62.41 5.38 -18.62
CA ASN A 330 63.58 5.07 -17.79
C ASN A 330 64.89 5.55 -18.46
N GLU A 331 64.98 5.45 -19.79
CA GLU A 331 66.12 5.95 -20.57
C GLU A 331 66.25 7.47 -20.53
N LEU A 332 65.14 8.21 -20.48
CA LEU A 332 65.13 9.68 -20.38
C LEU A 332 65.45 10.21 -18.97
N SER A 333 65.28 9.38 -17.94
CA SER A 333 65.58 9.73 -16.54
C SER A 333 66.98 9.34 -16.08
N SER A 334 67.73 8.61 -16.92
CA SER A 334 69.13 8.22 -16.71
C SER A 334 70.06 9.22 -17.40
#